data_AF-A0A4Y2SVY5-F1
#
_entry.id   AF-A0A4Y2SVY5-F1
#
_cell.length_a   1.000
_cell.length_b   1.000
_cell.length_c   1.000
_cell.angle_alpha   90.00
_cell.angle_beta   90.00
_cell.angle_gamma   90.00
#
_symmetry.space_group_name_H-M   'P 1'
#
loop_
_entity.id
_entity.type
_entity.pdbx_description
1 polymer ?
#
loop_
_entity_poly.entity_id
_entity_poly.type
_entity_poly.pdbx_seq_one_letter_code
_entity_poly.pdbx_strand_id
1 'polypeptide(L)'
;MCSYDSLPDTPFRCHFGTAGSNTDSTEDPPSTILIQWLVNQSYPGKNGSPTFNELKWIQYEPSERIYYKLDLEDQLTELPGRPLTISDVFALPHLYTSRSAIFRNKWTDLQSMKKFIPSDTHAFYDNISCEEESRGQVARKRKHTEHVINGKNKKVKTDKTDGKKKGVKGDKKSDKRRL
;
A
#
# COMPACT_ATOMS: atom_id res chain seq x y z
N MET A 1 36.64 -26.52 3.90
CA MET A 1 35.84 -27.65 3.40
C MET A 1 34.85 -27.99 4.50
N CYS A 2 33.62 -27.54 4.38
CA CYS A 2 32.57 -27.83 5.36
C CYS A 2 31.66 -28.90 4.76
N SER A 3 31.67 -30.08 5.37
CA SER A 3 30.82 -31.20 5.01
C SER A 3 29.36 -30.87 5.35
N TYR A 4 28.48 -30.98 4.36
CA TYR A 4 27.04 -30.89 4.53
C TYR A 4 26.54 -32.26 4.99
N ASP A 5 26.19 -32.39 6.27
CA ASP A 5 25.48 -33.56 6.77
C ASP A 5 24.04 -33.54 6.26
N SER A 6 23.70 -34.54 5.45
CA SER A 6 22.36 -34.78 4.94
C SER A 6 21.42 -35.18 6.09
N LEU A 7 20.46 -34.32 6.41
CA LEU A 7 19.35 -34.66 7.29
C LEU A 7 18.29 -35.48 6.51
N PRO A 8 17.71 -36.52 7.11
CA PRO A 8 16.73 -37.37 6.45
C PRO A 8 15.36 -36.67 6.33
N ASP A 9 14.79 -36.76 5.13
CA ASP A 9 13.40 -36.41 4.82
C ASP A 9 12.43 -37.28 5.63
N THR A 10 11.89 -36.74 6.72
CA THR A 10 10.71 -37.30 7.37
C THR A 10 9.46 -36.63 6.81
N PRO A 11 8.55 -37.37 6.16
CA PRO A 11 7.28 -36.80 5.72
C PRO A 11 6.42 -36.44 6.93
N PHE A 12 6.06 -35.17 7.04
CA PHE A 12 5.06 -34.68 8.00
C PHE A 12 3.72 -35.38 7.73
N ARG A 13 3.42 -36.41 8.53
CA ARG A 13 2.15 -37.11 8.52
C ARG A 13 1.16 -36.36 9.41
N CYS A 14 0.44 -35.41 8.83
CA CYS A 14 -0.66 -34.72 9.50
C CYS A 14 -1.84 -35.67 9.68
N HIS A 15 -2.09 -36.13 10.90
CA HIS A 15 -3.34 -36.82 11.24
C HIS A 15 -4.47 -35.78 11.34
N PHE A 16 -5.34 -35.73 10.33
CA PHE A 16 -6.63 -35.06 10.43
C PHE A 16 -7.56 -35.91 11.31
N GLY A 17 -7.69 -35.52 12.57
CA GLY A 17 -8.74 -36.04 13.45
C GLY A 17 -10.10 -35.57 12.97
N THR A 18 -10.95 -36.51 12.57
CA THR A 18 -12.38 -36.29 12.32
C THR A 18 -13.12 -36.53 13.63
N ALA A 19 -13.61 -35.46 14.25
CA ALA A 19 -14.53 -35.56 15.37
C ALA A 19 -15.46 -34.34 15.43
N GLY A 20 -16.76 -34.61 15.53
CA GLY A 20 -17.71 -33.72 16.19
C GLY A 20 -18.53 -32.81 15.29
N SER A 21 -19.61 -33.34 14.75
CA SER A 21 -20.79 -32.57 14.36
C SER A 21 -21.47 -32.02 15.62
N ASN A 22 -21.36 -30.71 15.85
CA ASN A 22 -22.27 -29.97 16.73
C ASN A 22 -22.83 -28.80 15.94
N THR A 23 -24.13 -28.86 15.66
CA THR A 23 -24.92 -27.75 15.14
C THR A 23 -25.05 -26.72 16.26
N ASP A 24 -24.11 -25.79 16.31
CA ASP A 24 -24.23 -24.58 17.13
C ASP A 24 -24.59 -23.43 16.19
N SER A 25 -25.78 -22.88 16.41
CA SER A 25 -26.37 -21.76 15.68
C SER A 25 -25.51 -20.52 15.89
N THR A 26 -24.43 -20.44 15.13
CA THR A 26 -23.55 -19.26 15.08
C THR A 26 -24.26 -18.23 14.23
N GLU A 27 -24.80 -17.22 14.89
CA GLU A 27 -25.30 -16.00 14.28
C GLU A 27 -24.29 -15.52 13.22
N ASP A 28 -24.76 -15.44 11.97
CA ASP A 28 -23.99 -14.93 10.85
C ASP A 28 -23.40 -13.57 11.24
N PRO A 29 -22.07 -13.36 11.06
CA PRO A 29 -21.49 -12.07 11.33
C PRO A 29 -22.18 -11.01 10.47
N PRO A 30 -22.41 -9.80 11.01
CA PRO A 30 -23.16 -8.78 10.32
C PRO A 30 -22.48 -8.48 8.99
N SER A 31 -23.26 -8.55 7.91
CA SER A 31 -22.95 -8.29 6.50
C SER A 31 -22.39 -6.88 6.22
N THR A 32 -21.95 -6.15 7.24
CA THR A 32 -21.44 -4.79 7.21
C THR A 32 -20.10 -4.67 6.47
N ILE A 33 -19.30 -5.73 6.39
CA ILE A 33 -17.97 -5.69 5.74
C ILE A 33 -18.08 -5.55 4.20
N LEU A 34 -19.20 -5.96 3.59
CA LEU A 34 -19.37 -5.85 2.13
C LEU A 34 -19.92 -4.49 1.66
N ILE A 35 -20.50 -3.68 2.56
CA ILE A 35 -21.01 -2.35 2.21
C ILE A 35 -19.85 -1.42 1.78
N GLN A 36 -18.66 -1.57 2.36
CA GLN A 36 -17.49 -0.76 2.03
C GLN A 36 -16.92 -1.07 0.62
N TRP A 37 -17.15 -2.28 0.09
CA TRP A 37 -16.63 -2.68 -1.23
C TRP A 37 -17.51 -2.18 -2.39
N LEU A 38 -18.82 -2.02 -2.15
CA LEU A 38 -19.77 -1.50 -3.15
C LEU A 38 -19.52 -0.01 -3.49
N VAL A 39 -18.93 0.75 -2.56
CA VAL A 39 -18.67 2.19 -2.70
C VAL A 39 -17.68 2.53 -3.84
N ASN A 40 -16.77 1.62 -4.20
CA ASN A 40 -15.76 1.87 -5.24
C ASN A 40 -16.20 1.52 -6.68
N GLN A 41 -17.43 1.03 -6.88
CA GLN A 41 -17.98 0.74 -8.22
C GLN A 41 -18.95 1.82 -8.73
N SER A 42 -19.28 2.83 -7.91
CA SER A 42 -20.11 3.95 -8.35
C SER A 42 -19.27 4.89 -9.23
N TYR A 43 -19.40 4.72 -10.53
CA TYR A 43 -18.80 5.58 -11.54
C TYR A 43 -19.16 7.04 -11.28
N PRO A 44 -18.20 7.96 -11.11
CA PRO A 44 -18.52 9.38 -11.09
C PRO A 44 -18.97 9.81 -12.48
N GLY A 45 -20.23 10.20 -12.62
CA GLY A 45 -20.62 11.14 -13.68
C GLY A 45 -21.52 10.64 -14.82
N LYS A 46 -22.61 9.93 -14.54
CA LYS A 46 -23.80 10.01 -15.42
C LYS A 46 -24.95 10.67 -14.66
N ASN A 47 -25.28 11.89 -15.08
CA ASN A 47 -26.39 12.69 -14.58
C ASN A 47 -27.68 11.84 -14.62
N GLY A 48 -28.20 11.43 -13.45
CA GLY A 48 -29.42 10.63 -13.33
C GLY A 48 -29.25 9.26 -12.67
N SER A 49 -28.04 8.85 -12.28
CA SER A 49 -27.87 7.68 -11.40
C SER A 49 -28.12 8.09 -9.94
N PRO A 50 -28.95 7.34 -9.18
CA PRO A 50 -29.25 7.68 -7.80
C PRO A 50 -27.98 7.65 -6.95
N THR A 51 -27.81 8.66 -6.10
CA THR A 51 -26.66 8.73 -5.19
C THR A 51 -26.83 7.70 -4.08
N PHE A 52 -25.75 7.17 -3.51
CA PHE A 52 -25.83 6.23 -2.37
C PHE A 52 -26.68 6.76 -1.20
N ASN A 53 -26.68 8.08 -0.99
CA ASN A 53 -27.46 8.74 0.05
C ASN A 53 -28.99 8.65 -0.17
N GLU A 54 -29.44 8.28 -1.36
CA GLU A 54 -30.86 8.15 -1.72
C GLU A 54 -31.38 6.71 -1.52
N LEU A 55 -30.51 5.76 -1.19
CA LEU A 55 -30.90 4.37 -0.94
C LEU A 55 -31.57 4.25 0.43
N LYS A 56 -32.86 3.90 0.44
CA LYS A 56 -33.61 3.65 1.69
C LYS A 56 -33.54 2.19 2.13
N TRP A 57 -33.39 1.26 1.17
CA TRP A 57 -33.38 -0.17 1.48
C TRP A 57 -32.55 -0.99 0.49
N ILE A 58 -31.88 -2.01 1.01
CA ILE A 58 -31.10 -2.99 0.24
C ILE A 58 -31.39 -4.38 0.79
N GLN A 59 -31.62 -5.34 -0.10
CA GLN A 59 -31.84 -6.74 0.23
C GLN A 59 -30.85 -7.61 -0.53
N TYR A 60 -30.27 -8.57 0.20
CA TYR A 60 -29.42 -9.60 -0.35
C TYR A 60 -30.20 -10.90 -0.38
N GLU A 61 -30.23 -11.56 -1.54
CA GLU A 61 -30.72 -12.93 -1.64
C GLU A 61 -29.56 -13.93 -1.65
N PRO A 62 -29.78 -15.18 -1.18
CA PRO A 62 -28.82 -16.27 -1.31
C PRO A 62 -28.49 -16.63 -2.78
N SER A 63 -29.30 -16.14 -3.72
CA SER A 63 -29.13 -16.27 -5.16
C SER A 63 -28.05 -15.36 -5.75
N GLU A 64 -27.29 -14.67 -4.88
CA GLU A 64 -26.29 -13.64 -5.21
C GLU A 64 -26.86 -12.40 -5.92
N ARG A 65 -28.17 -12.23 -5.86
CA ARG A 65 -28.86 -11.05 -6.39
C ARG A 65 -28.98 -9.98 -5.31
N ILE A 66 -28.83 -8.73 -5.74
CA ILE A 66 -28.96 -7.55 -4.88
C ILE A 66 -30.16 -6.77 -5.37
N TYR A 67 -31.09 -6.50 -4.46
CA TYR A 67 -32.24 -5.66 -4.73
C TYR A 67 -32.15 -4.36 -3.92
N TYR A 68 -32.64 -3.26 -4.50
CA TYR A 68 -32.66 -1.97 -3.84
C TYR A 68 -33.98 -1.24 -4.04
N LYS A 69 -34.28 -0.30 -3.14
CA LYS A 69 -35.38 0.66 -3.26
C LYS A 69 -34.90 2.08 -2.93
N LEU A 70 -35.36 3.04 -3.71
CA LEU A 70 -35.15 4.47 -3.46
C LEU A 70 -36.27 5.02 -2.57
N ASP A 71 -37.53 4.67 -2.88
CA ASP A 71 -38.68 4.97 -2.03
C ASP A 71 -39.27 3.73 -1.35
N LEU A 72 -39.92 3.93 -0.20
CA LEU A 72 -40.48 2.83 0.59
C LEU A 72 -41.66 2.14 -0.13
N GLU A 73 -42.38 2.92 -0.95
CA GLU A 73 -43.55 2.47 -1.70
C GLU A 73 -43.17 1.82 -3.05
N ASP A 74 -41.93 2.00 -3.51
CA ASP A 74 -41.46 1.45 -4.77
C ASP A 74 -41.31 -0.06 -4.73
N GLN A 75 -41.39 -0.67 -5.92
CA GLN A 75 -41.09 -2.08 -6.11
C GLN A 75 -39.58 -2.32 -6.01
N LEU A 76 -39.21 -3.53 -5.57
CA LEU A 76 -37.81 -3.97 -5.55
C LEU A 76 -37.22 -3.98 -6.95
N THR A 77 -36.14 -3.22 -7.14
CA THR A 77 -35.38 -3.20 -8.40
C THR A 77 -34.09 -3.99 -8.22
N GLU A 78 -33.82 -4.92 -9.14
CA GLU A 78 -32.57 -5.68 -9.16
C GLU A 78 -31.42 -4.77 -9.60
N LEU A 79 -30.32 -4.75 -8.83
CA LEU A 79 -29.13 -4.01 -9.19
C LEU A 79 -28.47 -4.71 -10.39
N PRO A 80 -28.14 -3.99 -11.48
CA PRO A 80 -27.49 -4.61 -12.63
C PRO A 80 -26.17 -5.24 -12.20
N GLY A 81 -26.11 -6.57 -12.28
CA GLY A 81 -24.87 -7.31 -12.02
C GLY A 81 -23.79 -6.90 -13.02
N ARG A 82 -22.56 -6.76 -12.55
CA ARG A 82 -21.43 -6.55 -13.45
C ARG A 82 -21.29 -7.81 -14.30
N PRO A 83 -21.31 -7.75 -15.64
CA PRO A 83 -21.03 -8.92 -16.45
C PRO A 83 -19.63 -9.42 -16.10
N LEU A 84 -19.57 -10.58 -15.45
CA LEU A 84 -18.33 -11.27 -15.15
C LEU A 84 -17.87 -11.93 -16.45
N THR A 85 -17.29 -11.16 -17.36
CA THR A 85 -16.41 -11.72 -18.40
C THR A 85 -15.15 -12.21 -17.69
N ILE A 86 -15.25 -13.37 -17.06
CA ILE A 86 -14.10 -14.13 -16.61
C ILE A 86 -13.53 -14.74 -17.89
N SER A 87 -12.82 -13.94 -18.68
CA SER A 87 -11.95 -14.47 -19.72
C SER A 87 -10.95 -15.36 -19.00
N ASP A 88 -11.04 -16.67 -19.25
CA ASP A 88 -10.16 -17.74 -18.81
C ASP A 88 -9.19 -17.34 -17.68
N VAL A 89 -9.56 -17.65 -16.44
CA VAL A 89 -8.75 -17.40 -15.22
C VAL A 89 -7.32 -17.93 -15.37
N PHE A 90 -7.11 -18.90 -16.26
CA PHE A 90 -5.82 -19.54 -16.50
C PHE A 90 -4.87 -18.75 -17.41
N ALA A 91 -5.31 -17.65 -18.03
CA ALA A 91 -4.49 -16.84 -18.95
C ALA A 91 -4.02 -15.49 -18.38
N LEU A 92 -4.01 -15.33 -17.05
CA LEU A 92 -3.45 -14.12 -16.45
C LEU A 92 -1.91 -14.14 -16.57
N PRO A 93 -1.29 -13.18 -17.28
CA PRO A 93 0.16 -13.11 -17.34
C PRO A 93 0.73 -12.90 -15.94
N HIS A 94 1.88 -13.53 -15.67
CA HIS A 94 2.55 -13.38 -14.38
C HIS A 94 2.91 -11.90 -14.15
N LEU A 95 2.37 -11.29 -13.10
CA LEU A 95 2.49 -9.84 -12.86
C LEU A 95 3.95 -9.37 -12.69
N TYR A 96 4.82 -10.25 -12.19
CA TYR A 96 6.25 -9.99 -11.97
C TYR A 96 7.11 -11.18 -12.39
N THR A 97 8.08 -10.98 -13.28
CA THR A 97 9.01 -12.04 -13.69
C THR A 97 10.03 -12.40 -12.60
N SER A 98 10.25 -11.50 -11.65
CA SER A 98 11.22 -11.65 -10.57
C SER A 98 10.83 -10.79 -9.37
N ARG A 99 11.39 -11.11 -8.20
CA ARG A 99 11.21 -10.30 -6.98
C ARG A 99 11.81 -8.91 -7.19
N SER A 100 11.02 -7.87 -6.94
CA SER A 100 11.52 -6.49 -6.97
C SER A 100 12.53 -6.25 -5.86
N ALA A 101 13.67 -5.64 -6.20
CA ALA A 101 14.64 -5.20 -5.21
C ALA A 101 14.04 -4.09 -4.33
N ILE A 102 14.36 -4.12 -3.04
CA ILE A 102 13.94 -3.06 -2.11
C ILE A 102 15.04 -2.01 -1.97
N PHE A 103 14.66 -0.78 -1.69
CA PHE A 103 15.64 0.28 -1.46
C PHE A 103 16.47 0.03 -0.22
N ARG A 104 17.75 0.41 -0.27
CA ARG A 104 18.70 0.34 0.85
C ARG A 104 18.14 0.83 2.18
N ASN A 105 17.45 1.96 2.20
CA ASN A 105 16.86 2.49 3.45
C ASN A 105 15.86 1.51 4.08
N LYS A 106 14.96 0.93 3.28
CA LYS A 106 14.00 -0.06 3.75
C LYS A 106 14.68 -1.38 4.12
N TRP A 107 15.68 -1.78 3.36
CA TRP A 107 16.46 -2.98 3.66
C TRP A 107 17.16 -2.86 5.01
N THR A 108 17.82 -1.73 5.30
CA THR A 108 18.46 -1.47 6.59
C THR A 108 17.46 -1.50 7.75
N ASP A 109 16.28 -0.91 7.55
CA ASP A 109 15.21 -0.93 8.55
C ASP A 109 14.75 -2.36 8.87
N LEU A 110 14.50 -3.17 7.84
CA LEU A 110 14.16 -4.59 7.99
C LEU A 110 15.27 -5.38 8.70
N GLN A 111 16.53 -5.15 8.36
CA GLN A 111 17.66 -5.79 9.04
C GLN A 111 17.75 -5.36 10.51
N SER A 112 17.40 -4.11 10.83
CA SER A 112 17.37 -3.63 12.21
C SER A 112 16.24 -4.26 13.04
N MET A 113 15.11 -4.55 12.39
CA MET A 113 13.95 -5.21 13.01
C MET A 113 14.16 -6.72 13.19
N LYS A 114 15.00 -7.35 12.36
CA LYS A 114 15.29 -8.79 12.37
C LYS A 114 15.62 -9.33 13.77
N LYS A 115 16.30 -8.55 14.60
CA LYS A 115 16.67 -8.92 15.99
C LYS A 115 15.47 -9.17 16.92
N PHE A 116 14.28 -8.66 16.58
CA PHE A 116 13.05 -8.85 17.37
C PHE A 116 12.16 -9.97 16.83
N ILE A 117 12.55 -10.60 15.72
CA ILE A 117 11.78 -11.64 15.05
C ILE A 117 12.46 -13.00 15.35
N PRO A 118 11.68 -14.09 15.52
CA PRO A 118 12.21 -15.45 15.64
C PRO A 118 13.23 -15.82 14.57
N SER A 119 14.27 -16.57 14.97
CA SER A 119 15.45 -16.90 14.14
C SER A 119 15.15 -17.81 12.96
N ASP A 120 14.08 -18.61 13.03
CA ASP A 120 13.57 -19.45 11.94
C ASP A 120 13.23 -18.63 10.68
N THR A 121 12.80 -17.38 10.85
CA THR A 121 12.45 -16.48 9.73
C THR A 121 13.62 -15.68 9.19
N HIS A 122 14.80 -15.73 9.83
CA HIS A 122 15.93 -14.84 9.48
C HIS A 122 16.45 -15.05 8.06
N ALA A 123 16.46 -16.31 7.59
CA ALA A 123 16.88 -16.65 6.23
C ALA A 123 16.05 -15.94 5.15
N PHE A 124 14.76 -15.67 5.43
CA PHE A 124 13.90 -14.92 4.51
C PHE A 124 14.39 -13.48 4.30
N TYR A 125 14.83 -12.82 5.37
CA TYR A 125 15.31 -11.44 5.35
C TYR A 125 16.71 -11.30 4.76
N ASP A 126 17.56 -12.31 4.94
CA ASP A 126 18.90 -12.34 4.36
C ASP A 126 18.87 -12.50 2.83
N ASN A 127 17.88 -13.22 2.32
CA ASN A 127 17.71 -13.44 0.88
C ASN A 127 16.97 -12.30 0.15
N ILE A 128 16.75 -11.14 0.79
CA ILE A 128 16.11 -9.98 0.14
C ILE A 128 17.15 -9.17 -0.64
N SER A 129 16.99 -9.09 -1.96
CA SER A 129 17.81 -8.25 -2.84
C SER A 129 17.63 -6.75 -2.52
N CYS A 130 18.76 -6.05 -2.37
CA CYS A 130 18.82 -4.62 -2.09
C CYS A 130 19.24 -3.82 -3.32
N GLU A 131 18.50 -2.78 -3.67
CA GLU A 131 18.88 -1.76 -4.65
C GLU A 131 19.66 -0.65 -3.94
N GLU A 132 20.87 -0.35 -4.44
CA GLU A 132 21.79 0.60 -3.80
C GLU A 132 21.27 2.05 -3.86
N GLU A 133 20.61 2.43 -4.95
CA GLU A 133 20.13 3.80 -5.13
C GLU A 133 18.64 3.93 -4.84
N SER A 134 18.30 4.90 -3.98
CA SER A 134 16.92 5.37 -3.85
C SER A 134 16.54 6.16 -5.10
N ARG A 135 15.36 5.86 -5.70
CA ARG A 135 14.78 6.66 -6.79
C ARG A 135 14.74 8.17 -6.48
N GLY A 136 14.55 8.53 -5.20
CA GLY A 136 14.56 9.92 -4.75
C GLY A 136 15.96 10.57 -4.77
N GLN A 137 17.02 9.82 -4.47
CA GLN A 137 18.39 10.32 -4.56
C GLN A 137 18.83 10.51 -6.02
N VAL A 138 18.45 9.60 -6.91
CA VAL A 138 18.71 9.75 -8.36
C VAL A 138 18.06 11.03 -8.89
N ALA A 139 16.80 11.29 -8.50
CA ALA A 139 16.11 12.52 -8.89
C ALA A 139 16.78 13.80 -8.35
N ARG A 140 17.30 13.77 -7.11
CA ARG A 140 18.03 14.90 -6.52
C ARG A 140 19.39 15.14 -7.18
N LYS A 141 20.14 14.08 -7.48
CA LYS A 141 21.42 14.17 -8.21
C LYS A 141 21.23 14.81 -9.58
N ARG A 142 20.18 14.43 -10.33
CA ARG A 142 19.87 15.03 -11.65
C ARG A 142 19.65 16.55 -11.57
N LYS A 143 18.85 17.01 -10.61
CA LYS A 143 18.56 18.45 -10.42
C LYS A 143 19.82 19.25 -10.04
N HIS A 144 20.69 18.69 -9.21
CA HIS A 144 21.92 19.37 -8.82
C HIS A 144 22.88 19.51 -10.02
N THR A 145 23.06 18.46 -10.81
CA THR A 145 23.96 18.48 -11.97
C THR A 145 23.49 19.45 -13.05
N GLU A 146 22.18 19.52 -13.32
CA GLU A 146 21.60 20.47 -14.29
C GLU A 146 21.85 21.94 -13.89
N HIS A 147 21.74 22.26 -12.60
CA HIS A 147 21.99 23.62 -12.10
C HIS A 147 23.47 24.01 -12.18
N VAL A 148 24.38 23.05 -11.98
CA VAL A 148 25.83 23.26 -12.08
C VAL A 148 26.28 23.50 -13.54
N ILE A 149 25.63 22.86 -14.51
CA ILE A 149 25.98 23.01 -15.93
C ILE A 149 25.47 24.35 -16.47
N ASN A 150 24.24 24.76 -16.11
CA ASN A 150 23.67 26.04 -16.58
C ASN A 150 24.30 27.28 -15.92
N GLY A 151 25.01 27.14 -14.79
CA GLY A 151 25.66 28.25 -14.09
C GLY A 151 26.98 28.73 -14.72
N LYS A 152 27.64 27.92 -15.56
CA LYS A 152 29.01 28.23 -16.04
C LYS A 152 29.10 29.27 -17.17
N ASN A 153 27.97 29.72 -17.73
CA ASN A 153 27.97 30.69 -18.83
C ASN A 153 27.66 32.14 -18.41
N LYS A 154 27.47 32.44 -17.11
CA LYS A 154 27.37 33.84 -16.66
C LYS A 154 28.77 34.42 -16.43
N LYS A 155 29.32 34.92 -17.53
CA LYS A 155 30.46 35.84 -17.62
C LYS A 155 30.37 36.89 -16.51
N VAL A 156 31.32 36.81 -15.58
CA VAL A 156 31.62 37.78 -14.53
C VAL A 156 31.79 39.15 -15.16
N LYS A 157 30.85 40.06 -14.90
CA LYS A 157 31.13 41.50 -14.90
C LYS A 157 31.56 41.84 -13.47
N THR A 158 32.86 41.99 -13.29
CA THR A 158 33.45 42.64 -12.12
C THR A 158 33.07 44.12 -12.19
N ASP A 159 32.08 44.52 -11.40
CA ASP A 159 31.99 45.91 -10.95
C ASP A 159 32.39 45.96 -9.49
N LYS A 160 33.53 46.63 -9.26
CA LYS A 160 33.97 47.05 -7.95
C LYS A 160 32.94 48.03 -7.41
N THR A 161 32.40 47.77 -6.23
CA THR A 161 31.83 48.85 -5.42
C THR A 161 32.14 48.57 -3.96
N ASP A 162 33.17 49.25 -3.48
CA ASP A 162 33.43 49.50 -2.08
C ASP A 162 32.19 50.14 -1.43
N GLY A 163 31.76 49.62 -0.27
CA GLY A 163 30.66 50.26 0.42
C GLY A 163 30.10 49.56 1.65
N LYS A 164 30.71 49.87 2.79
CA LYS A 164 29.99 50.31 4.01
C LYS A 164 29.39 49.23 4.93
N LYS A 165 30.15 49.00 6.02
CA LYS A 165 29.69 48.62 7.38
C LYS A 165 28.30 49.17 7.73
N LYS A 166 27.37 48.31 8.16
CA LYS A 166 26.46 48.42 9.33
C LYS A 166 25.76 47.05 9.45
N GLY A 167 25.47 46.43 10.57
CA GLY A 167 25.61 46.73 11.99
C GLY A 167 25.02 45.50 12.69
N VAL A 168 25.72 44.98 13.69
CA VAL A 168 25.26 43.86 14.50
C VAL A 168 24.07 44.34 15.33
N LYS A 169 22.89 43.75 15.11
CA LYS A 169 21.81 43.75 16.11
C LYS A 169 21.58 42.31 16.54
N GLY A 170 21.99 42.03 17.77
CA GLY A 170 21.66 40.80 18.46
C GLY A 170 20.22 40.88 18.95
N ASP A 171 19.41 39.91 18.56
CA ASP A 171 18.08 39.73 19.12
C ASP A 171 18.14 38.67 20.23
N LYS A 172 18.02 39.18 21.46
CA LYS A 172 17.58 38.46 22.66
C LYS A 172 16.28 37.73 22.34
N LYS A 173 16.23 36.41 22.57
CA LYS A 173 14.94 35.73 22.75
C LYS A 173 14.96 34.92 24.03
N SER A 174 14.04 35.31 24.90
CA SER A 174 13.80 34.84 26.25
C SER A 174 13.25 33.42 26.26
N ASP A 175 13.78 32.63 27.19
CA ASP A 175 13.24 31.37 27.67
C ASP A 175 11.82 31.57 28.20
N LYS A 176 10.87 30.76 27.70
CA LYS A 176 9.53 30.63 28.28
C LYS A 176 9.34 29.19 28.73
N ARG A 177 9.74 28.92 29.97
CA ARG A 177 9.34 27.74 30.73
C ARG A 177 7.80 27.71 30.81
N ARG A 178 7.19 26.60 30.42
CA ARG A 178 5.84 26.24 30.83
C ARG A 178 5.96 25.06 31.80
N LEU A 179 5.36 25.26 32.97
CA LEU A 179 4.99 24.25 33.95
C LEU A 179 3.96 23.30 33.34
#